data_AF-A0A2E6USJ5-F1
#
_entry.id   AF-A0A2E6USJ5-F1
#
_cell.length_a   1.000
_cell.length_b   1.000
_cell.length_c   1.000
_cell.angle_alpha   90.00
_cell.angle_beta   90.00
_cell.angle_gamma   90.00
#
_symmetry.space_group_name_H-M   'P 1'
#
loop_
_entity.id
_entity.type
_entity.pdbx_description
1 polymer ?
#
loop_
_entity_poly.entity_id
_entity_poly.type
_entity_poly.pdbx_seq_one_letter_code
_entity_poly.pdbx_strand_id
1 'polypeptide(L)'
;MSLIFRLNFLYIGGEMVRPLFIFIFVMAFFSSVVVAEEKNSSNSFISEYPAHTCTLPPPKPDELREFTGKRDVEKEVEKYNTYVAEYNVQVDDYNAKTEIYRSCIKEYIDSAKKDMEKINKKITDAIQEANSQ
;
A
#
# COMPACT_ATOMS: atom_id res chain seq x y z
N MET A 1 -30.16 -25.15 28.08
CA MET A 1 -30.66 -26.47 27.63
C MET A 1 -29.79 -27.52 28.30
N SER A 2 -30.21 -28.00 29.46
CA SER A 2 -29.45 -28.89 30.34
C SER A 2 -29.68 -30.35 29.94
N LEU A 3 -28.62 -31.11 29.68
CA LEU A 3 -28.68 -32.56 29.58
C LEU A 3 -28.15 -33.17 30.88
N ILE A 4 -29.09 -33.66 31.69
CA ILE A 4 -28.83 -34.47 32.88
C ILE A 4 -28.56 -35.90 32.40
N PHE A 5 -27.32 -36.35 32.44
CA PHE A 5 -27.00 -37.77 32.30
C PHE A 5 -27.07 -38.45 33.66
N ARG A 6 -28.08 -39.31 33.86
CA ARG A 6 -28.16 -40.19 35.03
C ARG A 6 -27.14 -41.32 34.89
N LEU A 7 -26.15 -41.37 35.79
CA LEU A 7 -25.32 -42.56 35.98
C LEU A 7 -26.11 -43.63 36.73
N ASN A 8 -26.41 -44.75 36.08
CA ASN A 8 -26.74 -45.98 36.78
C ASN A 8 -25.43 -46.69 37.14
N PHE A 9 -25.10 -46.71 38.43
CA PHE A 9 -24.07 -47.59 38.97
C PHE A 9 -24.65 -48.99 39.13
N LEU A 10 -24.26 -49.92 38.27
CA LEU A 10 -24.48 -51.35 38.52
C LEU A 10 -23.30 -51.87 39.35
N TYR A 11 -23.55 -52.04 40.65
CA TYR A 11 -22.60 -52.62 41.59
C TYR A 11 -22.88 -54.11 41.71
N ILE A 12 -22.00 -54.96 41.17
CA ILE A 12 -22.01 -56.40 41.45
C ILE A 12 -20.60 -56.82 41.83
N GLY A 13 -20.48 -57.25 43.09
CA GLY A 13 -19.67 -58.40 43.51
C GLY A 13 -18.15 -58.25 43.40
N GLY A 14 -17.50 -58.11 44.54
CA GLY A 14 -16.05 -57.95 44.67
C GLY A 14 -15.24 -59.01 43.92
N GLU A 15 -14.18 -58.55 43.27
CA GLU A 15 -12.83 -59.05 43.46
C GLU A 15 -11.81 -58.07 42.86
N MET A 16 -10.59 -58.16 43.40
CA MET A 16 -9.51 -57.19 43.31
C MET A 16 -8.82 -57.22 41.94
N VAL A 17 -9.23 -56.32 41.03
CA VAL A 17 -8.54 -56.00 39.78
C VAL A 17 -8.99 -54.58 39.43
N ARG A 18 -8.17 -53.54 39.23
CA ARG A 18 -6.85 -53.45 38.62
C ARG A 18 -6.44 -51.97 38.78
N PRO A 19 -5.26 -51.62 39.32
CA PRO A 19 -4.76 -50.23 39.29
C PRO A 19 -4.51 -49.71 37.85
N LEU A 20 -4.67 -50.56 36.84
CA LEU A 20 -4.49 -50.26 35.43
C LEU A 20 -5.57 -49.34 34.84
N PHE A 21 -6.81 -49.37 35.36
CA PHE A 21 -7.92 -48.58 34.80
C PHE A 21 -7.85 -47.09 35.16
N ILE A 22 -7.28 -46.77 36.32
CA ILE A 22 -7.10 -45.38 36.75
C ILE A 22 -5.99 -44.70 35.92
N PHE A 23 -4.96 -45.45 35.53
CA PHE A 23 -3.88 -44.92 34.68
C PHE A 23 -4.33 -44.57 33.25
N ILE A 24 -5.25 -45.34 32.67
CA ILE A 24 -5.77 -45.06 31.31
C ILE A 24 -6.60 -43.78 31.28
N PHE A 25 -7.34 -43.50 32.35
CA PHE A 25 -8.16 -42.29 32.44
C PHE A 25 -7.31 -41.02 32.59
N VAL A 26 -6.18 -41.08 33.30
CA VAL A 26 -5.29 -39.92 33.51
C VAL A 26 -4.50 -39.54 32.24
N MET A 27 -4.11 -40.51 31.42
CA MET A 27 -3.38 -40.24 30.16
C MET A 27 -4.26 -39.66 29.05
N ALA A 28 -5.59 -39.81 29.13
CA ALA A 28 -6.53 -39.23 28.17
C ALA A 28 -6.81 -37.73 28.38
N PHE A 29 -6.40 -37.15 29.52
CA PHE A 29 -6.55 -35.72 29.82
C PHE A 29 -5.33 -34.87 29.46
N PHE A 30 -4.22 -35.49 29.04
CA PHE A 30 -3.10 -34.78 28.42
C PHE A 30 -3.26 -34.77 26.90
N SER A 31 -4.42 -34.36 26.40
CA SER A 31 -4.52 -33.88 25.03
C SER A 31 -3.59 -32.68 24.92
N SER A 32 -2.47 -32.90 24.21
CA SER A 32 -1.47 -31.92 23.85
C SER A 32 -2.16 -30.65 23.38
N VAL A 33 -2.05 -29.58 24.17
CA VAL A 33 -2.37 -28.25 23.69
C VAL A 33 -1.30 -27.94 22.65
N VAL A 34 -1.62 -28.17 21.37
CA VAL A 34 -0.86 -27.59 20.27
C VAL A 34 -1.13 -26.10 20.33
N VAL A 35 -0.22 -25.38 20.99
CA VAL A 35 -0.15 -23.92 20.87
C VAL A 35 0.39 -23.65 19.47
N ALA A 36 -0.52 -23.38 18.54
CA ALA A 36 -0.14 -22.74 17.29
C ALA A 36 0.34 -21.32 17.64
N GLU A 37 1.66 -21.12 17.60
CA GLU A 37 2.26 -19.79 17.73
C GLU A 37 1.94 -19.01 16.45
N GLU A 38 0.87 -18.23 16.50
CA GLU A 38 0.58 -17.21 15.49
C GLU A 38 1.69 -16.15 15.58
N LYS A 39 2.76 -16.33 14.80
CA LYS A 39 3.71 -15.26 14.51
C LYS A 39 3.00 -14.20 13.66
N ASN A 40 2.13 -13.42 14.29
CA ASN A 40 1.80 -12.09 13.79
C ASN A 40 3.06 -11.24 13.96
N SER A 41 3.99 -11.40 13.01
CA SER A 41 5.09 -10.47 12.82
C SER A 41 4.54 -9.19 12.20
N SER A 42 3.69 -8.50 12.95
CA SER A 42 3.33 -7.11 12.72
C SER A 42 4.53 -6.23 13.06
N ASN A 43 5.60 -6.34 12.27
CA ASN A 43 6.57 -5.25 12.14
C ASN A 43 5.89 -4.17 11.30
N SER A 44 4.89 -3.50 11.88
CA SER A 44 4.22 -2.34 11.29
C SER A 44 5.15 -1.12 11.38
N PHE A 45 6.35 -1.24 10.84
CA PHE A 45 7.06 -0.09 10.31
C PHE A 45 6.62 0.01 8.86
N ILE A 46 5.37 0.41 8.62
CA ILE A 46 4.96 0.88 7.31
C ILE A 46 5.67 2.22 7.14
N SER A 47 6.93 2.14 6.74
CA SER A 47 7.62 3.27 6.12
C SER A 47 6.75 3.65 4.95
N GLU A 48 6.16 4.84 5.02
CA GLU A 48 5.44 5.44 3.90
C GLU A 48 6.27 5.29 2.63
N TYR A 49 5.61 4.99 1.51
CA TYR A 49 6.31 4.83 0.24
C TYR A 49 7.04 6.14 -0.09
N PRO A 50 8.31 6.11 -0.55
CA PRO A 50 9.08 7.34 -0.73
C PRO A 50 8.34 8.33 -1.62
N ALA A 51 8.26 9.60 -1.20
CA ALA A 51 7.71 10.67 -2.02
C ALA A 51 8.62 10.97 -3.23
N HIS A 52 8.05 11.55 -4.28
CA HIS A 52 8.83 12.01 -5.41
C HIS A 52 9.66 13.25 -5.05
N THR A 53 10.79 13.45 -5.71
CA THR A 53 11.66 14.63 -5.55
C THR A 53 11.48 15.66 -6.67
N CYS A 54 10.45 15.51 -7.50
CA CYS A 54 10.18 16.38 -8.64
C CYS A 54 9.89 17.83 -8.22
N THR A 55 10.63 18.77 -8.80
CA THR A 55 10.41 20.22 -8.61
C THR A 55 9.16 20.66 -9.34
N LEU A 56 8.27 21.38 -8.65
CA LEU A 56 7.07 21.94 -9.26
C LEU A 56 7.45 22.93 -10.38
N PRO A 57 6.70 22.92 -11.51
CA PRO A 57 6.89 23.92 -12.54
C PRO A 57 6.47 25.31 -12.02
N PRO A 58 6.94 26.39 -12.67
CA PRO A 58 6.50 27.74 -12.33
C PRO A 58 4.98 27.88 -12.54
N PRO A 59 4.35 28.90 -11.93
CA PRO A 59 2.96 29.21 -12.22
C PRO A 59 2.79 29.52 -13.71
N LYS A 60 1.60 29.22 -14.23
CA LYS A 60 1.23 29.58 -15.61
C LYS A 60 1.32 31.10 -15.78
N PRO A 61 1.90 31.61 -16.88
CA PRO A 61 1.91 33.04 -17.17
C PRO A 61 0.48 33.60 -17.24
N ASP A 62 0.31 34.82 -16.73
CA ASP A 62 -0.97 35.53 -16.77
C ASP A 62 -1.38 35.85 -18.21
N GLU A 63 -2.68 35.79 -18.49
CA GLU A 63 -3.19 36.08 -19.82
C GLU A 63 -2.85 37.52 -20.25
N LEU A 64 -2.50 37.68 -21.53
CA LEU A 64 -2.25 38.98 -22.11
C LEU A 64 -3.51 39.85 -22.05
N ARG A 65 -3.33 41.13 -21.70
CA ARG A 65 -4.41 42.11 -21.76
C ARG A 65 -4.85 42.32 -23.20
N GLU A 66 -6.15 42.51 -23.40
CA GLU A 66 -6.72 42.85 -24.70
C GLU A 66 -6.09 44.15 -25.22
N PHE A 67 -5.69 44.14 -26.49
CA PHE A 67 -5.16 45.32 -27.14
C PHE A 67 -6.28 46.31 -27.45
N THR A 68 -6.34 47.42 -26.72
CA THR A 68 -7.37 48.47 -26.88
C THR A 68 -6.92 49.62 -27.80
N GLY A 69 -5.73 49.54 -28.38
CA GLY A 69 -5.10 50.65 -29.10
C GLY A 69 -5.87 51.07 -30.36
N LYS A 70 -5.77 52.35 -30.72
CA LYS A 70 -6.22 52.80 -32.04
C LYS A 70 -5.17 52.34 -33.06
N ARG A 71 -5.58 51.57 -34.07
CA ARG A 71 -4.70 50.92 -35.07
C ARG A 71 -3.71 51.86 -35.77
N ASP A 72 -3.92 53.17 -35.69
CA ASP A 72 -3.14 54.20 -36.39
C ASP A 72 -1.98 54.76 -35.54
N VAL A 73 -1.81 54.31 -34.29
CA VAL A 73 -0.70 54.72 -33.43
C VAL A 73 0.40 53.65 -33.46
N GLU A 74 1.31 53.75 -34.42
CA GLU A 74 2.43 52.79 -34.64
C GLU A 74 3.19 52.43 -33.36
N LYS A 75 3.41 53.41 -32.48
CA LYS A 75 4.09 53.21 -31.18
C LYS A 75 3.32 52.32 -30.20
N GLU A 76 1.99 52.33 -30.23
CA GLU A 76 1.17 51.46 -29.36
C GLU A 76 1.23 50.01 -29.84
N VAL A 77 1.22 49.82 -31.16
CA VAL A 77 1.38 48.50 -31.79
C VAL A 77 2.75 47.92 -31.47
N GLU A 78 3.82 48.71 -31.63
CA GLU A 78 5.18 48.29 -31.30
C GLU A 78 5.31 47.86 -29.84
N LYS A 79 4.80 48.67 -28.91
CA LYS A 79 4.80 48.36 -27.48
C LYS A 79 4.03 47.08 -27.16
N TYR A 80 2.86 46.88 -27.77
CA TYR A 80 2.09 45.66 -27.58
C TYR A 80 2.82 44.43 -28.12
N ASN A 81 3.47 44.54 -29.29
CA ASN A 81 4.26 43.45 -29.85
C ASN A 81 5.44 43.07 -28.94
N THR A 82 6.07 44.03 -28.27
CA THR A 82 7.08 43.74 -27.24
C THR A 82 6.49 42.92 -26.09
N TYR A 83 5.30 43.29 -25.57
CA TYR A 83 4.64 42.52 -24.52
C TYR A 83 4.27 41.10 -24.97
N VAL A 84 3.80 40.94 -26.21
CA VAL A 84 3.53 39.61 -26.78
C VAL A 84 4.80 38.77 -26.84
N ALA A 85 5.92 39.36 -27.27
CA ALA A 85 7.20 38.67 -27.33
C ALA A 85 7.68 38.22 -25.93
N GLU A 86 7.59 39.09 -24.93
CA GLU A 86 7.91 38.76 -23.53
C GLU A 86 7.01 37.66 -22.96
N TYR A 87 5.71 37.71 -23.25
CA TYR A 87 4.77 36.67 -22.84
C TYR A 87 5.09 35.32 -23.50
N ASN A 88 5.42 35.30 -24.78
CA ASN A 88 5.80 34.07 -25.47
C ASN A 88 7.03 33.41 -24.83
N VAL A 89 8.04 34.19 -24.44
CA VAL A 89 9.21 33.67 -23.70
C VAL A 89 8.80 33.05 -22.36
N GLN A 90 7.88 33.68 -21.63
CA GLN A 90 7.36 33.14 -20.36
C GLN A 90 6.58 31.83 -20.57
N VAL A 91 5.78 31.75 -21.64
CA VAL A 91 5.05 30.54 -22.02
C VAL A 91 6.01 29.41 -22.38
N ASP A 92 7.07 29.70 -23.13
CA ASP A 92 8.08 28.71 -23.50
C ASP A 92 8.81 28.16 -22.26
N ASP A 93 9.22 29.02 -21.32
CA ASP A 93 9.84 28.59 -20.06
C ASP A 93 8.88 27.75 -19.21
N TYR A 94 7.62 28.18 -19.09
CA TYR A 94 6.57 27.42 -18.39
C TYR A 94 6.37 26.03 -19.01
N ASN A 95 6.29 25.95 -20.35
CA ASN A 95 6.09 24.70 -21.07
C ASN A 95 7.27 23.76 -20.86
N ALA A 96 8.49 24.25 -21.03
CA ALA A 96 9.71 23.47 -20.85
C ALA A 96 9.81 22.89 -19.42
N LYS A 97 9.58 23.72 -18.39
CA LYS A 97 9.61 23.26 -16.99
C LYS A 97 8.46 22.29 -16.67
N THR A 98 7.30 22.48 -17.28
CA THR A 98 6.16 21.55 -17.13
C THR A 98 6.47 20.18 -17.75
N GLU A 99 7.15 20.15 -18.90
CA GLU A 99 7.59 18.91 -19.53
C GLU A 99 8.58 18.13 -18.64
N ILE A 100 9.58 18.83 -18.08
CA ILE A 100 10.54 18.24 -17.13
C ILE A 100 9.81 17.64 -15.92
N TYR A 101 8.88 18.38 -15.32
CA TYR A 101 8.09 17.89 -14.20
C TYR A 101 7.29 16.63 -14.57
N ARG A 102 6.60 16.62 -15.71
CA ARG A 102 5.85 15.46 -16.20
C ARG A 102 6.75 14.24 -16.40
N SER A 103 7.94 14.43 -16.97
CA SER A 103 8.91 13.35 -17.15
C SER A 103 9.34 12.75 -15.80
N CYS A 104 9.69 13.61 -14.84
CA CYS A 104 10.08 13.16 -13.49
C CYS A 104 8.97 12.37 -12.80
N ILE A 105 7.72 12.84 -12.87
CA ILE A 105 6.57 12.12 -12.29
C ILE A 105 6.36 10.77 -12.96
N LYS A 106 6.55 10.69 -14.28
CA LYS A 106 6.46 9.42 -15.01
C LYS A 106 7.52 8.41 -14.55
N GLU A 107 8.77 8.86 -14.40
CA GLU A 107 9.86 8.01 -13.90
C GLU A 107 9.59 7.50 -12.48
N TYR A 108 9.03 8.35 -11.62
CA TYR A 108 8.59 7.97 -10.28
C TYR A 108 7.51 6.87 -10.32
N ILE A 109 6.47 7.05 -11.14
CA ILE A 109 5.39 6.07 -11.31
C ILE A 109 5.94 4.74 -11.83
N ASP A 110 6.84 4.77 -12.83
CA ASP A 110 7.40 3.57 -13.42
C ASP A 110 8.30 2.82 -12.42
N SER A 111 9.01 3.55 -11.55
CA SER A 111 9.78 2.95 -10.45
C SER A 111 8.85 2.29 -9.43
N ALA A 112 7.77 2.96 -9.04
CA ALA A 112 6.78 2.41 -8.12
C ALA A 112 6.12 1.13 -8.64
N LYS A 113 5.78 1.09 -9.93
CA LYS A 113 5.25 -0.13 -10.57
C LYS A 113 6.23 -1.30 -10.48
N LYS A 114 7.51 -1.07 -10.77
CA LYS A 114 8.55 -2.12 -10.67
C LYS A 114 8.67 -2.65 -9.24
N ASP A 115 8.55 -1.80 -8.23
CA ASP A 115 8.62 -2.23 -6.84
C ASP A 115 7.37 -3.02 -6.43
N MET A 116 6.17 -2.62 -6.88
CA MET A 116 4.95 -3.42 -6.73
C MET A 116 5.07 -4.81 -7.38
N GLU A 117 5.65 -4.90 -8.57
CA GLU A 117 5.90 -6.18 -9.25
C GLU A 117 6.84 -7.08 -8.44
N LYS A 118 7.93 -6.53 -7.88
CA LYS A 118 8.85 -7.28 -7.01
C LYS A 118 8.14 -7.79 -5.76
N ILE A 119 7.32 -6.94 -5.11
CA ILE A 119 6.56 -7.31 -3.92
C ILE A 119 5.58 -8.46 -4.25
N ASN A 120 4.81 -8.31 -5.33
CA ASN A 120 3.86 -9.34 -5.77
C ASN A 120 4.55 -10.67 -6.11
N LYS A 121 5.72 -10.61 -6.76
CA LYS A 121 6.54 -11.80 -7.01
C LYS A 121 6.96 -12.47 -5.70
N LYS A 122 7.46 -11.71 -4.72
CA LYS A 122 7.85 -12.27 -3.40
C LYS A 122 6.69 -12.88 -2.64
N ILE A 123 5.51 -12.27 -2.71
CA ILE A 123 4.28 -12.83 -2.13
C ILE A 123 3.95 -14.16 -2.81
N THR A 124 4.05 -14.22 -4.14
CA THR A 124 3.75 -15.44 -4.91
C THR A 124 4.75 -16.56 -4.59
N ASP A 125 6.05 -16.24 -4.56
CA ASP A 125 7.12 -17.17 -4.19
C ASP A 125 6.85 -17.76 -2.79
N ALA A 126 6.48 -16.94 -1.80
CA ALA A 126 6.17 -17.38 -0.45
C ALA A 126 4.92 -18.28 -0.36
N ILE A 127 3.87 -17.98 -1.13
CA ILE A 127 2.68 -18.82 -1.23
C ILE A 127 3.04 -20.18 -1.82
N GLN A 128 3.85 -20.21 -2.88
CA GLN A 128 4.29 -21.45 -3.51
C GLN A 128 5.14 -22.30 -2.56
N GLU A 129 6.07 -21.67 -1.83
CA GLU A 129 6.87 -22.34 -0.80
C GLU A 129 5.97 -22.98 0.27
N ALA A 130 5.00 -22.23 0.80
CA ALA A 130 4.06 -22.72 1.81
C ALA A 130 3.21 -23.89 1.30
N ASN A 131 2.76 -23.86 0.04
CA ASN A 131 1.99 -24.93 -0.58
C ASN A 131 2.81 -26.18 -0.94
N SER A 132 4.14 -26.10 -0.88
CA SER A 132 5.05 -27.21 -1.17
C SER A 132 5.47 -28.02 0.07
N GLN A 133 5.10 -27.55 1.27
CA GLN A 133 5.28 -28.23 2.55
C GLN A 133 4.11 -29.19 2.81
#